data_AF-A0A0F4YMB9-F1
#
_entry.id   AF-A0A0F4YMB9-F1
#
_cell.length_a   1.000
_cell.length_b   1.000
_cell.length_c   1.000
_cell.angle_alpha   90.00
_cell.angle_beta   90.00
_cell.angle_gamma   90.00
#
_symmetry.space_group_name_H-M   'P 1'
#
loop_
_entity.id
_entity.type
_entity.pdbx_description
1 polymer ?
#
loop_
_entity_poly.entity_id
_entity_poly.type
_entity_poly.pdbx_seq_one_letter_code
_entity_poly.pdbx_strand_id
1 'polypeptide(L)'
;MKLLVSLAFCIAAANAQSIIESSSFGYDRRLSPNPDSIPGWRITGEGHTPQILSDRLILTPPYPGNTRGSVWAENAVSVPEWTAEFQFRASGPERGGGNLQLWYVKDGQASVGASSIYTVGRFDGFALTVDSHGGRGGTIRGFLNDGMTDYKSHANVDSLAFGHCEYPYRNLGRPSRILIKQTSSNFEVNVDGKTCFQTNKVVLPTGYTFGISAATPDTPDSFEIFRFALRSDRSLPAHQQQQQQQQQQQTNQQPINARSSDYGAAEDRPASYYTTSEQQFADLHNRLQLLNHATQNVYKDLAALARNSDSRHQELLQRTASTRDQLSAIDSRLQRIEQAIQALQRDVASKDYRNQFAQLHKAIETSHLSLTEGLQSSIFNMIHAASPRMGLFIFLIISFQLALAGLYVAYKRRRANMPKKFL
;
A
#
# COMPACT_ATOMS: atom_id res chain seq x y z
N MET A 1 44.00 -59.70 -2.97
CA MET A 1 43.61 -58.32 -2.60
C MET A 1 42.22 -58.05 -3.14
N LYS A 2 41.21 -57.90 -2.28
CA LYS A 2 39.84 -57.52 -2.67
C LYS A 2 39.71 -56.01 -2.52
N LEU A 3 39.52 -55.28 -3.62
CA LEU A 3 39.22 -53.85 -3.62
C LEU A 3 37.70 -53.67 -3.47
N LEU A 4 37.28 -53.16 -2.32
CA LEU A 4 35.92 -52.67 -2.08
C LEU A 4 35.86 -51.22 -2.57
N VAL A 5 35.11 -51.00 -3.65
CA VAL A 5 34.74 -49.65 -4.11
C VAL A 5 33.43 -49.27 -3.42
N SER A 6 33.52 -48.39 -2.43
CA SER A 6 32.35 -47.77 -1.80
C SER A 6 31.85 -46.63 -2.68
N LEU A 7 30.68 -46.82 -3.30
CA LEU A 7 29.95 -45.76 -4.00
C LEU A 7 29.21 -44.90 -2.96
N ALA A 8 29.69 -43.69 -2.71
CA ALA A 8 28.97 -42.71 -1.91
C ALA A 8 27.87 -42.06 -2.77
N PHE A 9 26.62 -42.40 -2.52
CA PHE A 9 25.46 -41.69 -3.07
C PHE A 9 25.32 -40.34 -2.34
N CYS A 10 25.72 -39.25 -2.99
CA CYS A 10 25.33 -37.90 -2.57
C CYS A 10 23.84 -37.70 -2.89
N ILE A 11 22.98 -37.90 -1.89
CA ILE A 11 21.59 -37.47 -1.95
C ILE A 11 21.60 -35.95 -1.79
N ALA A 12 21.42 -35.21 -2.89
CA ALA A 12 21.09 -33.79 -2.83
C ALA A 12 19.68 -33.67 -2.24
N ALA A 13 19.58 -33.24 -0.98
CA ALA A 13 18.31 -32.87 -0.38
C ALA A 13 17.78 -31.62 -1.11
N ALA A 14 16.84 -31.81 -2.03
CA ALA A 14 16.06 -30.72 -2.57
C ALA A 14 15.13 -30.22 -1.46
N ASN A 15 15.47 -29.10 -0.83
CA ASN A 15 14.58 -28.44 0.12
C ASN A 15 13.32 -27.99 -0.63
N ALA A 16 12.19 -28.63 -0.35
CA ALA A 16 10.91 -28.27 -0.92
C ALA A 16 10.39 -27.00 -0.23
N GLN A 17 10.67 -25.84 -0.82
CA GLN A 17 10.12 -24.56 -0.39
C GLN A 17 8.60 -24.53 -0.58
N SER A 18 7.83 -24.47 0.50
CA SER A 18 6.37 -24.33 0.46
C SER A 18 5.96 -22.87 0.33
N ILE A 19 4.95 -22.60 -0.52
CA ILE A 19 4.33 -21.29 -0.65
C ILE A 19 3.43 -21.04 0.56
N ILE A 20 3.53 -19.85 1.15
CA ILE A 20 2.64 -19.39 2.22
C ILE A 20 1.43 -18.74 1.54
N GLU A 21 0.38 -19.52 1.30
CA GLU A 21 -0.79 -19.09 0.54
C GLU A 21 -1.48 -17.85 1.13
N SER A 22 -1.55 -17.75 2.47
CA SER A 22 -2.18 -16.63 3.17
C SER A 22 -1.51 -15.28 2.95
N SER A 23 -0.28 -15.28 2.42
CA SER A 23 0.54 -14.09 2.16
C SER A 23 1.07 -14.11 0.73
N SER A 24 0.35 -14.77 -0.19
CA SER A 24 0.73 -14.89 -1.61
C SER A 24 -0.48 -14.72 -2.53
N PHE A 25 -0.26 -14.22 -3.74
CA PHE A 25 -1.25 -14.17 -4.82
C PHE A 25 -0.58 -14.24 -6.20
N GLY A 26 -1.35 -14.58 -7.23
CA GLY A 26 -0.83 -14.79 -8.58
C GLY A 26 0.15 -15.96 -8.69
N TYR A 27 0.06 -16.93 -7.75
CA TYR A 27 0.91 -18.11 -7.82
C TYR A 27 0.40 -19.20 -8.77
N ASP A 28 -0.91 -19.22 -8.99
CA ASP A 28 -1.64 -20.10 -9.90
C ASP A 28 -1.83 -19.48 -11.30
N ARG A 29 -2.67 -20.09 -12.14
CA ARG A 29 -3.00 -19.60 -13.50
C ARG A 29 -3.74 -18.27 -13.52
N ARG A 30 -4.36 -17.87 -12.41
CA ARG A 30 -5.09 -16.60 -12.25
C ARG A 30 -4.48 -15.81 -11.10
N LEU A 31 -4.63 -14.50 -11.14
CA LEU A 31 -4.18 -13.61 -10.07
C LEU A 31 -4.92 -13.91 -8.75
N SER A 32 -6.23 -14.06 -8.85
CA SER A 32 -7.12 -14.31 -7.73
C SER A 32 -8.23 -15.30 -8.12
N PRO A 33 -8.74 -16.11 -7.16
CA PRO A 33 -9.94 -16.90 -7.36
C PRO A 33 -11.18 -16.05 -7.64
N ASN A 34 -11.23 -14.82 -7.10
CA ASN A 34 -12.36 -13.90 -7.21
C ASN A 34 -12.00 -12.69 -8.09
N PRO A 35 -12.94 -12.16 -8.90
CA PRO A 35 -12.69 -10.99 -9.73
C PRO A 35 -12.56 -9.68 -8.91
N ASP A 36 -13.20 -9.59 -7.75
CA ASP A 36 -13.32 -8.33 -7.00
C ASP A 36 -12.41 -8.24 -5.76
N SER A 37 -11.71 -9.32 -5.40
CA SER A 37 -10.85 -9.35 -4.22
C SER A 37 -9.69 -10.31 -4.40
N ILE A 38 -8.61 -10.11 -3.64
CA ILE A 38 -7.48 -11.03 -3.52
C ILE A 38 -7.52 -11.62 -2.09
N PRO A 39 -7.74 -12.93 -1.91
CA PRO A 39 -7.84 -13.54 -0.58
C PRO A 39 -6.63 -13.25 0.30
N GLY A 40 -6.86 -12.78 1.53
CA GLY A 40 -5.79 -12.42 2.47
C GLY A 40 -5.08 -11.10 2.16
N TRP A 41 -5.60 -10.32 1.21
CA TRP A 41 -5.06 -9.01 0.83
C TRP A 41 -6.14 -7.93 0.78
N ARG A 42 -5.81 -6.76 1.32
CA ARG A 42 -6.65 -5.56 1.30
C ARG A 42 -6.15 -4.58 0.26
N ILE A 43 -7.00 -4.24 -0.69
CA ILE A 43 -6.69 -3.30 -1.76
C ILE A 43 -7.34 -1.96 -1.44
N THR A 44 -6.58 -0.89 -1.55
CA THR A 44 -7.05 0.49 -1.37
C THR A 44 -6.50 1.39 -2.45
N GLY A 45 -7.24 2.42 -2.82
CA GLY A 45 -6.81 3.43 -3.78
C GLY A 45 -7.23 4.83 -3.36
N GLU A 46 -6.42 5.80 -3.73
CA GLU A 46 -6.67 7.23 -3.57
C GLU A 46 -6.68 7.87 -4.96
N GLY A 47 -7.74 8.62 -5.27
CA GLY A 47 -7.94 9.21 -6.60
C GLY A 47 -8.35 8.22 -7.69
N HIS A 48 -8.38 6.91 -7.41
CA HIS A 48 -8.90 5.88 -8.30
C HIS A 48 -9.25 4.60 -7.51
N THR A 49 -9.91 3.66 -8.18
CA THR A 49 -10.10 2.29 -7.68
C THR A 49 -9.17 1.33 -8.43
N PRO A 50 -8.23 0.64 -7.74
CA PRO A 50 -7.36 -0.34 -8.37
C PRO A 50 -8.18 -1.44 -9.03
N GLN A 51 -7.75 -1.90 -10.20
CA GLN A 51 -8.49 -2.89 -10.99
C GLN A 51 -7.84 -4.26 -10.90
N ILE A 52 -8.63 -5.26 -10.54
CA ILE A 52 -8.21 -6.65 -10.52
C ILE A 52 -8.60 -7.28 -11.85
N LEU A 53 -7.61 -7.73 -12.61
CA LEU A 53 -7.80 -8.50 -13.84
C LEU A 53 -7.45 -9.97 -13.58
N SER A 54 -7.76 -10.83 -14.55
CA SER A 54 -7.50 -12.27 -14.44
C SER A 54 -6.03 -12.62 -14.22
N ASP A 55 -5.11 -11.81 -14.75
CA ASP A 55 -3.66 -12.04 -14.77
C ASP A 55 -2.85 -11.03 -13.95
N ARG A 56 -3.44 -9.89 -13.59
CA ARG A 56 -2.72 -8.78 -12.92
C ARG A 56 -3.62 -7.85 -12.13
N LEU A 57 -3.05 -7.23 -11.11
CA LEU A 57 -3.62 -6.10 -10.37
C LEU A 57 -3.04 -4.81 -10.95
N ILE A 58 -3.89 -3.94 -11.48
CA ILE A 58 -3.50 -2.57 -11.86
C ILE A 58 -3.58 -1.71 -10.61
N LEU A 59 -2.42 -1.43 -10.01
CA LEU A 59 -2.34 -0.65 -8.77
C LEU A 59 -2.42 0.85 -9.01
N THR A 60 -1.99 1.31 -10.18
CA THR A 60 -2.18 2.69 -10.66
C THR A 60 -2.52 2.66 -12.16
N PRO A 61 -3.51 3.45 -12.60
CA PRO A 61 -3.94 3.45 -13.99
C PRO A 61 -3.04 4.33 -14.85
N PRO A 62 -3.03 4.16 -16.19
CA PRO A 62 -2.35 5.07 -17.11
C PRO A 62 -3.02 6.45 -17.19
N TYR A 63 -4.24 6.59 -16.65
CA TYR A 63 -4.97 7.85 -16.47
C TYR A 63 -6.13 7.60 -15.49
N PRO A 64 -6.47 8.51 -14.57
CA PRO A 64 -5.86 9.83 -14.32
C PRO A 64 -4.50 9.75 -13.61
N GLY A 65 -3.75 10.86 -13.61
CA GLY A 65 -2.54 11.03 -12.78
C GLY A 65 -2.86 11.37 -11.32
N ASN A 66 -1.82 11.58 -10.51
CA ASN A 66 -1.91 11.86 -9.06
C ASN A 66 -2.68 10.80 -8.26
N THR A 67 -2.60 9.56 -8.70
CA THR A 67 -3.27 8.45 -8.04
C THR A 67 -2.31 7.71 -7.13
N ARG A 68 -2.86 7.11 -6.08
CA ARG A 68 -2.14 6.15 -5.26
C ARG A 68 -2.92 4.85 -5.16
N GLY A 69 -2.21 3.75 -5.07
CA GLY A 69 -2.79 2.45 -4.80
C GLY A 69 -1.95 1.71 -3.79
N SER A 70 -2.58 0.88 -2.95
CA SER A 70 -1.87 -0.09 -2.15
C SER A 70 -2.62 -1.41 -2.02
N VAL A 71 -1.86 -2.47 -1.80
CA VAL A 71 -2.36 -3.81 -1.53
C VAL A 71 -1.54 -4.40 -0.38
N TRP A 72 -2.22 -4.76 0.70
CA TRP A 72 -1.58 -5.18 1.96
C TRP A 72 -2.03 -6.55 2.40
N ALA A 73 -1.10 -7.40 2.82
CA ALA A 73 -1.43 -8.68 3.41
C ALA A 73 -2.14 -8.47 4.76
N GLU A 74 -3.23 -9.21 4.98
CA GLU A 74 -3.98 -9.17 6.23
C GLU A 74 -3.28 -9.95 7.35
N ASN A 75 -2.45 -10.93 6.99
CA ASN A 75 -1.72 -11.78 7.92
C ASN A 75 -0.25 -11.41 8.00
N ALA A 76 0.26 -11.35 9.23
CA ALA A 76 1.66 -11.16 9.52
C ALA A 76 2.48 -12.43 9.26
N VAL A 77 3.73 -12.25 8.84
CA VAL A 77 4.65 -13.36 8.53
C VAL A 77 5.32 -13.84 9.81
N SER A 78 5.03 -15.08 10.21
CA SER A 78 5.53 -15.69 11.45
C SER A 78 6.86 -16.42 11.30
N VAL A 79 7.37 -16.59 10.08
CA VAL A 79 8.62 -17.31 9.81
C VAL A 79 9.82 -16.37 9.71
N PRO A 80 10.98 -16.71 10.32
CA PRO A 80 12.16 -15.84 10.30
C PRO A 80 12.93 -15.91 8.98
N GLU A 81 12.81 -17.01 8.25
CA GLU A 81 13.50 -17.23 6.97
C GLU A 81 12.46 -17.43 5.87
N TRP A 82 12.58 -16.61 4.84
CA TRP A 82 11.62 -16.55 3.75
C TRP A 82 12.26 -16.04 2.47
N THR A 83 11.61 -16.37 1.36
CA THR A 83 11.93 -15.85 0.03
C THR A 83 10.66 -15.28 -0.59
N ALA A 84 10.65 -13.98 -0.88
CA ALA A 84 9.54 -13.30 -1.53
C ALA A 84 9.86 -13.08 -3.01
N GLU A 85 8.99 -13.60 -3.88
CA GLU A 85 9.03 -13.37 -5.32
C GLU A 85 7.97 -12.34 -5.69
N PHE A 86 8.40 -11.23 -6.28
CA PHE A 86 7.53 -10.14 -6.71
C PHE A 86 7.68 -9.91 -8.21
N GLN A 87 6.57 -9.90 -8.95
CA GLN A 87 6.56 -9.62 -10.38
C GLN A 87 5.67 -8.43 -10.69
N PHE A 88 6.26 -7.43 -11.35
CA PHE A 88 5.58 -6.18 -11.68
C PHE A 88 5.93 -5.71 -13.09
N ARG A 89 5.15 -4.78 -13.61
CA ARG A 89 5.46 -4.03 -14.84
C ARG A 89 5.10 -2.56 -14.63
N ALA A 90 5.92 -1.68 -15.16
CA ALA A 90 5.59 -0.26 -15.29
C ALA A 90 5.51 0.11 -16.77
N SER A 91 4.37 0.69 -17.17
CA SER A 91 4.17 1.15 -18.55
C SER A 91 3.58 2.55 -18.58
N GLY A 92 4.06 3.40 -19.48
CA GLY A 92 3.56 4.77 -19.57
C GLY A 92 4.17 5.54 -20.73
N PRO A 93 3.70 6.79 -20.94
CA PRO A 93 4.21 7.66 -22.00
C PRO A 93 5.71 7.99 -21.77
N GLU A 94 6.38 8.61 -22.74
CA GLU A 94 7.84 8.89 -22.65
C GLU A 94 8.24 9.59 -21.34
N ARG A 95 7.45 10.57 -20.89
CA ARG A 95 7.64 11.32 -19.64
C ARG A 95 6.74 10.87 -18.49
N GLY A 96 6.21 9.65 -18.57
CA GLY A 96 5.52 9.01 -17.46
C GLY A 96 6.46 8.80 -16.26
N GLY A 97 5.86 8.68 -15.09
CA GLY A 97 6.62 8.39 -13.89
C GLY A 97 5.76 7.96 -12.74
N GLY A 98 6.39 7.92 -11.58
CA GLY A 98 5.82 7.40 -10.35
C GLY A 98 6.82 6.48 -9.69
N ASN A 99 6.39 5.93 -8.57
CA ASN A 99 7.20 5.05 -7.76
C ASN A 99 6.36 3.85 -7.31
N LEU A 100 7.04 2.73 -7.13
CA LEU A 100 6.48 1.48 -6.64
C LEU A 100 7.30 1.04 -5.44
N GLN A 101 6.64 0.66 -4.36
CA GLN A 101 7.29 0.17 -3.15
C GLN A 101 6.77 -1.21 -2.80
N LEU A 102 7.68 -2.09 -2.42
CA LEU A 102 7.39 -3.32 -1.71
C LEU A 102 7.84 -3.15 -0.25
N TRP A 103 6.93 -3.37 0.67
CA TRP A 103 7.10 -3.17 2.11
C TRP A 103 7.11 -4.51 2.84
N TYR A 104 7.92 -4.56 3.89
CA TYR A 104 7.83 -5.56 4.96
C TYR A 104 7.96 -4.83 6.29
N VAL A 105 6.83 -4.47 6.89
CA VAL A 105 6.79 -3.50 8.00
C VAL A 105 5.82 -3.89 9.09
N LYS A 106 6.03 -3.33 10.28
CA LYS A 106 5.10 -3.39 11.39
C LYS A 106 3.84 -2.56 11.10
N ASP A 107 2.67 -3.10 11.43
CA ASP A 107 1.38 -2.42 11.33
C ASP A 107 1.01 -1.90 9.91
N GLY A 108 1.51 -2.58 8.86
CA GLY A 108 1.43 -2.22 7.44
C GLY A 108 0.40 -1.18 6.98
N GLN A 109 -0.84 -1.60 6.71
CA GLN A 109 -1.89 -0.70 6.18
C GLN A 109 -2.15 0.50 7.11
N ALA A 110 -2.03 0.34 8.43
CA ALA A 110 -2.30 1.39 9.39
C ALA A 110 -1.15 2.39 9.50
N SER A 111 0.10 1.94 9.37
CA SER A 111 1.30 2.78 9.49
C SER A 111 1.69 3.44 8.16
N VAL A 112 1.57 2.72 7.03
CA VAL A 112 2.05 3.17 5.71
C VAL A 112 0.91 3.49 4.75
N GLY A 113 -0.12 2.63 4.70
CA GLY A 113 -1.24 2.78 3.77
C GLY A 113 -0.78 2.86 2.30
N ALA A 114 -1.20 3.89 1.58
CA ALA A 114 -0.81 4.15 0.19
C ALA A 114 0.41 5.09 0.04
N SER A 115 1.19 5.28 1.11
CA SER A 115 2.36 6.16 1.08
C SER A 115 3.50 5.60 0.22
N SER A 116 4.27 6.51 -0.37
CA SER A 116 5.59 6.22 -0.95
C SER A 116 6.69 6.42 0.09
N ILE A 117 7.93 6.00 -0.20
CA ILE A 117 9.08 6.28 0.67
C ILE A 117 9.31 7.78 0.91
N TYR A 118 8.82 8.63 0.00
CA TYR A 118 8.93 10.09 0.07
C TYR A 118 7.83 10.76 0.89
N THR A 119 6.77 10.03 1.23
CA THR A 119 5.61 10.59 1.91
C THR A 119 5.21 9.84 3.17
N VAL A 120 5.78 8.65 3.39
CA VAL A 120 5.59 7.86 4.61
C VAL A 120 6.23 8.59 5.79
N GLY A 121 5.57 8.52 6.94
CA GLY A 121 6.11 9.08 8.18
C GLY A 121 7.18 8.18 8.79
N ARG A 122 6.99 7.85 10.07
CA ARG A 122 7.76 6.80 10.76
C ARG A 122 7.20 5.43 10.41
N PHE A 123 8.08 4.49 10.12
CA PHE A 123 7.74 3.08 9.93
C PHE A 123 8.83 2.21 10.56
N ASP A 124 8.51 0.96 10.83
CA ASP A 124 9.45 -0.02 11.38
C ASP A 124 9.48 -1.23 10.44
N GLY A 125 10.64 -1.47 9.83
CA GLY A 125 10.86 -2.55 8.88
C GLY A 125 11.63 -2.11 7.63
N PHE A 126 11.30 -2.75 6.52
CA PHE A 126 12.00 -2.66 5.24
C PHE A 126 11.10 -2.14 4.12
N ALA A 127 11.67 -1.33 3.23
CA ALA A 127 11.04 -0.89 2.00
C ALA A 127 12.00 -1.06 0.81
N LEU A 128 11.51 -1.67 -0.26
CA LEU A 128 12.18 -1.69 -1.56
C LEU A 128 11.44 -0.72 -2.49
N THR A 129 12.13 0.32 -2.97
CA THR A 129 11.55 1.31 -3.88
C THR A 129 12.10 1.11 -5.29
N VAL A 130 11.22 1.18 -6.28
CA VAL A 130 11.51 1.25 -7.71
C VAL A 130 11.05 2.62 -8.22
N ASP A 131 11.97 3.43 -8.71
CA ASP A 131 11.67 4.75 -9.26
C ASP A 131 12.74 5.24 -10.25
N SER A 132 12.53 6.42 -10.82
CA SER A 132 13.40 7.03 -11.82
C SER A 132 14.62 7.78 -11.24
N HIS A 133 14.86 7.68 -9.93
CA HIS A 133 16.01 8.34 -9.29
C HIS A 133 17.34 7.81 -9.87
N GLY A 134 18.39 8.65 -9.94
CA GLY A 134 19.74 8.25 -10.35
C GLY A 134 20.08 8.44 -11.85
N GLY A 135 19.11 8.79 -12.70
CA GLY A 135 19.38 9.33 -14.04
C GLY A 135 19.76 8.32 -15.14
N ARG A 136 19.49 7.02 -14.98
CA ARG A 136 19.79 5.97 -15.97
C ARG A 136 18.60 5.05 -16.31
N GLY A 137 17.39 5.60 -16.30
CA GLY A 137 16.17 4.87 -16.66
C GLY A 137 15.47 4.18 -15.48
N GLY A 138 16.09 4.17 -14.31
CA GLY A 138 15.47 3.78 -13.04
C GLY A 138 16.46 3.13 -12.09
N THR A 139 16.14 3.14 -10.80
CA THR A 139 16.90 2.46 -9.75
C THR A 139 15.98 1.62 -8.87
N ILE A 140 16.57 0.58 -8.29
CA ILE A 140 15.96 -0.21 -7.21
C ILE A 140 16.76 0.05 -5.95
N ARG A 141 16.08 0.42 -4.86
CA ARG A 141 16.73 0.92 -3.63
C ARG A 141 16.08 0.34 -2.39
N GLY A 142 16.90 -0.12 -1.45
CA GLY A 142 16.47 -0.68 -0.16
C GLY A 142 16.61 0.34 0.96
N PHE A 143 15.57 0.47 1.78
CA PHE A 143 15.48 1.35 2.94
C PHE A 143 15.11 0.56 4.19
N LEU A 144 15.62 1.01 5.33
CA LEU A 144 15.31 0.46 6.64
C LEU A 144 14.89 1.59 7.58
N ASN A 145 13.98 1.28 8.48
CA ASN A 145 13.61 2.18 9.56
C ASN A 145 13.21 1.32 10.76
N ASP A 146 13.44 1.84 11.95
CA ASP A 146 13.17 1.20 13.24
C ASP A 146 12.06 1.95 14.02
N GLY A 147 11.29 2.77 13.31
CA GLY A 147 10.24 3.62 13.85
C GLY A 147 10.74 4.98 14.36
N MET A 148 12.05 5.26 14.35
CA MET A 148 12.57 6.53 14.87
C MET A 148 12.59 7.65 13.83
N THR A 149 12.94 7.34 12.58
CA THR A 149 13.14 8.35 11.54
C THR A 149 11.82 8.67 10.84
N ASP A 150 11.48 9.95 10.76
CA ASP A 150 10.34 10.41 9.96
C ASP A 150 10.81 10.70 8.52
N TYR A 151 10.43 9.84 7.58
CA TYR A 151 10.88 9.94 6.19
C TYR A 151 10.23 11.13 5.47
N LYS A 152 8.99 11.47 5.80
CA LYS A 152 8.24 12.58 5.18
C LYS A 152 8.89 13.94 5.43
N SER A 153 9.52 14.12 6.58
CA SER A 153 10.23 15.36 6.93
C SER A 153 11.73 15.32 6.65
N HIS A 154 12.26 14.21 6.16
CA HIS A 154 13.67 14.06 5.89
C HIS A 154 14.10 14.82 4.62
N ALA A 155 15.11 15.68 4.73
CA ALA A 155 15.53 16.56 3.64
C ALA A 155 16.06 15.83 2.40
N ASN A 156 16.68 14.65 2.60
CA ASN A 156 17.19 13.82 1.52
C ASN A 156 16.89 12.35 1.79
N VAL A 157 15.68 11.90 1.44
CA VAL A 157 15.25 10.51 1.62
C VAL A 157 16.17 9.56 0.86
N ASP A 158 16.66 9.96 -0.32
CA ASP A 158 17.47 9.11 -1.18
C ASP A 158 18.80 8.67 -0.53
N SER A 159 19.38 9.52 0.34
CA SER A 159 20.58 9.19 1.10
C SER A 159 20.40 8.13 2.19
N LEU A 160 19.16 7.80 2.55
CA LEU A 160 18.85 6.77 3.54
C LEU A 160 18.89 5.35 2.97
N ALA A 161 19.03 5.19 1.65
CA ALA A 161 19.12 3.89 1.03
C ALA A 161 20.42 3.17 1.45
N PHE A 162 20.29 1.97 2.03
CA PHE A 162 21.45 1.17 2.44
C PHE A 162 22.01 0.29 1.31
N GLY A 163 21.23 0.06 0.27
CA GLY A 163 21.59 -0.74 -0.90
C GLY A 163 20.81 -0.29 -2.12
N HIS A 164 21.44 -0.31 -3.29
CA HIS A 164 20.81 0.10 -4.54
C HIS A 164 21.47 -0.55 -5.76
N CYS A 165 20.74 -0.59 -6.87
CA CYS A 165 21.28 -0.87 -8.19
C CYS A 165 20.52 -0.08 -9.26
N GLU A 166 21.17 0.15 -10.40
CA GLU A 166 20.55 0.71 -11.60
C GLU A 166 19.68 -0.37 -12.27
N TYR A 167 18.43 -0.03 -12.57
CA TYR A 167 17.49 -0.93 -13.23
C TYR A 167 16.45 -0.15 -14.07
N PRO A 168 16.59 -0.10 -15.40
CA PRO A 168 15.62 0.55 -16.27
C PRO A 168 14.33 -0.28 -16.37
N TYR A 169 13.39 -0.03 -15.47
CA TYR A 169 12.18 -0.86 -15.27
C TYR A 169 11.01 -0.52 -16.20
N ARG A 170 11.01 0.67 -16.80
CA ARG A 170 9.87 1.19 -17.58
C ARG A 170 9.81 0.57 -18.97
N ASN A 171 8.59 0.30 -19.45
CA ASN A 171 8.30 -0.07 -20.84
C ASN A 171 9.09 -1.29 -21.37
N LEU A 172 9.43 -2.26 -20.50
CA LEU A 172 10.19 -3.45 -20.88
C LEU A 172 9.41 -4.48 -21.71
N GLY A 173 8.08 -4.33 -21.84
CA GLY A 173 7.20 -5.28 -22.54
C GLY A 173 6.97 -6.61 -21.81
N ARG A 174 7.77 -6.93 -20.79
CA ARG A 174 7.64 -8.10 -19.92
C ARG A 174 7.57 -7.67 -18.44
N PRO A 175 7.02 -8.50 -17.54
CA PRO A 175 7.16 -8.29 -16.11
C PRO A 175 8.61 -8.43 -15.64
N SER A 176 9.03 -7.51 -14.78
CA SER A 176 10.27 -7.56 -14.01
C SER A 176 10.09 -8.49 -12.81
N ARG A 177 11.09 -9.31 -12.50
CA ARG A 177 11.05 -10.24 -11.36
C ARG A 177 12.06 -9.84 -10.30
N ILE A 178 11.56 -9.52 -9.10
CA ILE A 178 12.36 -9.25 -7.91
C ILE A 178 12.26 -10.47 -6.98
N LEU A 179 13.41 -10.92 -6.49
CA LEU A 179 13.51 -11.98 -5.49
C LEU A 179 14.22 -11.43 -4.26
N ILE A 180 13.53 -11.41 -3.12
CA ILE A 180 14.07 -10.98 -1.84
C ILE A 180 14.22 -12.21 -0.96
N LYS A 181 15.42 -12.43 -0.45
CA LYS A 181 15.73 -13.57 0.43
C LYS A 181 16.20 -13.05 1.79
N GLN A 182 15.46 -13.42 2.82
CA GLN A 182 15.85 -13.21 4.22
C GLN A 182 16.24 -14.55 4.83
N THR A 183 17.46 -14.63 5.32
CA THR A 183 17.95 -15.76 6.12
C THR A 183 18.49 -15.24 7.45
N SER A 184 18.88 -16.13 8.34
CA SER A 184 19.59 -15.80 9.58
C SER A 184 20.94 -15.09 9.38
N SER A 185 21.57 -15.21 8.21
CA SER A 185 22.94 -14.71 7.97
C SER A 185 23.07 -13.74 6.79
N ASN A 186 22.09 -13.70 5.90
CA ASN A 186 22.14 -12.89 4.69
C ASN A 186 20.75 -12.35 4.32
N PHE A 187 20.73 -11.07 3.94
CA PHE A 187 19.63 -10.42 3.25
C PHE A 187 20.07 -10.09 1.83
N GLU A 188 19.32 -10.53 0.83
CA GLU A 188 19.70 -10.43 -0.57
C GLU A 188 18.50 -10.03 -1.43
N VAL A 189 18.73 -9.10 -2.36
CA VAL A 189 17.77 -8.69 -3.38
C VAL A 189 18.35 -8.99 -4.76
N ASN A 190 17.65 -9.83 -5.52
CA ASN A 190 17.95 -10.13 -6.91
C ASN A 190 16.87 -9.55 -7.82
N VAL A 191 17.28 -9.06 -8.99
CA VAL A 191 16.40 -8.50 -10.02
C VAL A 191 16.72 -9.20 -11.34
N ASP A 192 15.72 -9.84 -11.94
CA ASP A 192 15.84 -10.63 -13.18
C ASP A 192 17.02 -11.63 -13.14
N GLY A 193 17.24 -12.26 -11.98
CA GLY A 193 18.29 -13.25 -11.77
C GLY A 193 19.70 -12.70 -11.51
N LYS A 194 19.85 -11.37 -11.39
CA LYS A 194 21.11 -10.71 -11.03
C LYS A 194 21.04 -10.10 -9.64
N THR A 195 22.10 -10.21 -8.87
CA THR A 195 22.19 -9.57 -7.55
C THR A 195 22.19 -8.05 -7.70
N CYS A 196 21.22 -7.41 -7.07
CA CYS A 196 21.12 -5.95 -6.97
C CYS A 196 21.95 -5.47 -5.78
N PHE A 197 21.64 -5.99 -4.58
CA PHE A 197 22.45 -5.76 -3.38
C PHE A 197 22.22 -6.88 -2.36
N GLN A 198 23.20 -7.08 -1.48
CA GLN A 198 23.13 -8.03 -0.39
C GLN A 198 23.92 -7.54 0.83
N THR A 199 23.54 -8.00 2.02
CA THR A 199 24.21 -7.64 3.27
C THR A 199 23.92 -8.67 4.35
N ASN A 200 24.91 -8.91 5.21
CA ASN A 200 24.78 -9.75 6.40
C ASN A 200 24.42 -8.94 7.66
N LYS A 201 24.18 -7.63 7.52
CA LYS A 201 23.89 -6.73 8.66
C LYS A 201 22.39 -6.52 8.91
N VAL A 202 21.54 -7.04 8.02
CA VAL A 202 20.09 -6.82 8.07
C VAL A 202 19.41 -8.09 8.54
N VAL A 203 18.66 -7.97 9.64
CA VAL A 203 17.82 -9.03 10.20
C VAL A 203 16.43 -8.45 10.40
N LEU A 204 15.47 -8.92 9.62
CA LEU A 204 14.09 -8.44 9.68
C LEU A 204 13.28 -9.23 10.71
N PRO A 205 12.53 -8.56 11.62
CA PRO A 205 11.71 -9.25 12.62
C PRO A 205 10.58 -10.08 12.00
N THR A 206 10.13 -11.10 12.74
CA THR A 206 8.86 -11.79 12.46
C THR A 206 7.67 -10.98 12.96
N GLY A 207 6.48 -11.28 12.46
CA GLY A 207 5.23 -10.62 12.87
C GLY A 207 4.94 -9.33 12.10
N TYR A 208 5.67 -9.06 11.02
CA TYR A 208 5.45 -7.90 10.14
C TYR A 208 4.60 -8.32 8.94
N THR A 209 4.01 -7.35 8.25
CA THR A 209 3.14 -7.60 7.09
C THR A 209 3.80 -7.14 5.80
N PHE A 210 3.53 -7.88 4.73
CA PHE A 210 3.90 -7.44 3.39
C PHE A 210 2.85 -6.47 2.84
N GLY A 211 3.32 -5.49 2.07
CA GLY A 211 2.45 -4.59 1.34
C GLY A 211 3.12 -4.06 0.10
N ILE A 212 2.33 -3.63 -0.86
CA ILE A 212 2.82 -2.99 -2.07
C ILE A 212 2.06 -1.68 -2.21
N SER A 213 2.76 -0.57 -2.42
CA SER A 213 2.15 0.71 -2.74
C SER A 213 2.74 1.29 -4.02
N ALA A 214 1.96 2.10 -4.71
CA ALA A 214 2.43 2.87 -5.85
C ALA A 214 1.80 4.26 -5.82
N ALA A 215 2.58 5.26 -6.22
CA ALA A 215 2.13 6.63 -6.34
C ALA A 215 2.60 7.25 -7.65
N THR A 216 1.72 7.96 -8.34
CA THR A 216 1.99 8.57 -9.64
C THR A 216 1.89 10.10 -9.59
N PRO A 217 2.64 10.83 -10.43
CA PRO A 217 2.46 12.27 -10.65
C PRO A 217 1.34 12.53 -11.67
N ASP A 218 1.23 13.77 -12.16
CA ASP A 218 0.27 14.17 -13.20
C ASP A 218 0.36 13.32 -14.48
N THR A 219 1.57 12.93 -14.86
CA THR A 219 1.83 12.03 -15.99
C THR A 219 2.17 10.63 -15.44
N PRO A 220 1.18 9.75 -15.24
CA PRO A 220 1.38 8.50 -14.54
C PRO A 220 2.01 7.44 -15.44
N ASP A 221 2.86 6.61 -14.84
CA ASP A 221 3.03 5.24 -15.27
C ASP A 221 1.93 4.37 -14.64
N SER A 222 1.45 3.39 -15.39
CA SER A 222 0.66 2.31 -14.84
C SER A 222 1.57 1.26 -14.21
N PHE A 223 1.42 1.06 -12.91
CA PHE A 223 2.06 -0.03 -12.17
C PHE A 223 1.12 -1.22 -12.05
N GLU A 224 1.53 -2.34 -12.66
CA GLU A 224 0.78 -3.58 -12.70
C GLU A 224 1.54 -4.68 -11.95
N ILE A 225 0.83 -5.46 -11.13
CA ILE A 225 1.40 -6.54 -10.33
C ILE A 225 0.84 -7.87 -10.83
N PHE A 226 1.73 -8.79 -11.19
CA PHE A 226 1.37 -10.10 -11.73
C PHE A 226 1.43 -11.19 -10.68
N ARG A 227 2.35 -11.05 -9.71
CA ARG A 227 2.60 -12.09 -8.72
C ARG A 227 3.26 -11.51 -7.47
N PHE A 228 2.82 -11.99 -6.32
CA PHE A 228 3.58 -11.93 -5.08
C PHE A 228 3.53 -13.30 -4.42
N ALA A 229 4.66 -13.99 -4.31
CA ALA A 229 4.70 -15.33 -3.72
C ALA A 229 5.75 -15.39 -2.61
N LEU A 230 5.29 -15.63 -1.39
CA LEU A 230 6.13 -15.84 -0.23
C LEU A 230 6.39 -17.34 -0.04
N ARG A 231 7.65 -17.72 0.07
CA ARG A 231 8.08 -19.10 0.29
C ARG A 231 8.88 -19.20 1.58
N SER A 232 8.76 -20.33 2.26
CA SER A 232 9.62 -20.67 3.40
C SER A 232 10.07 -22.13 3.31
N ASP A 233 11.24 -22.41 3.87
CA ASP A 233 11.80 -23.75 4.00
C ASP A 233 11.11 -24.56 5.11
N ARG A 234 10.34 -23.89 5.99
CA ARG A 234 9.52 -24.57 6.98
C ARG A 234 8.20 -24.98 6.35
N SER A 235 7.96 -26.29 6.28
CA SER A 235 6.62 -26.84 6.12
C SER A 235 5.75 -26.27 7.25
N LEU A 236 4.91 -25.29 6.93
CA LEU A 236 3.88 -24.83 7.86
C LEU A 236 3.05 -26.05 8.25
N PRO A 237 2.91 -26.40 9.53
CA PRO A 237 1.94 -27.40 9.93
C PRO A 237 0.57 -26.94 9.42
N ALA A 238 -0.17 -27.82 8.74
CA ALA A 238 -1.50 -27.57 8.19
C ALA A 238 -2.59 -27.28 9.27
N HIS A 239 -2.21 -26.83 10.47
CA HIS A 239 -3.06 -26.64 11.64
C HIS A 239 -3.23 -25.19 12.12
N GLN A 240 -2.68 -24.18 11.44
CA GLN A 240 -2.86 -22.78 11.87
C GLN A 240 -3.94 -21.98 11.10
N GLN A 241 -4.56 -22.54 10.06
CA GLN A 241 -5.71 -21.90 9.40
C GLN A 241 -7.04 -22.09 10.15
N GLN A 242 -7.08 -22.90 11.22
CA GLN A 242 -8.31 -23.12 12.01
C GLN A 242 -8.48 -22.19 13.23
N GLN A 243 -7.51 -21.34 13.58
CA GLN A 243 -7.60 -20.51 14.80
C GLN A 243 -8.02 -19.05 14.60
N GLN A 244 -8.05 -18.52 13.38
CA GLN A 244 -8.53 -17.14 13.14
C GLN A 244 -10.03 -17.01 12.81
N GLN A 245 -10.76 -18.13 12.66
CA GLN A 245 -12.23 -18.09 12.55
C GLN A 245 -12.96 -18.09 13.89
N GLN A 246 -12.26 -18.19 15.03
CA GLN A 246 -12.92 -18.31 16.35
C GLN A 246 -13.22 -16.98 17.07
N GLN A 247 -12.81 -15.81 16.57
CA GLN A 247 -13.03 -14.53 17.26
C GLN A 247 -14.17 -13.64 16.73
N GLN A 248 -14.93 -14.07 15.72
CA GLN A 248 -16.09 -13.31 15.22
C GLN A 248 -17.47 -13.92 15.50
N GLN A 249 -17.57 -15.00 16.28
CA GLN A 249 -18.86 -15.63 16.60
C GLN A 249 -19.46 -15.28 17.98
N GLN A 250 -18.92 -14.29 18.71
CA GLN A 250 -19.42 -13.99 20.06
C GLN A 250 -20.64 -13.06 20.14
N THR A 251 -21.45 -12.94 19.09
CA THR A 251 -22.75 -12.25 19.20
C THR A 251 -23.85 -12.91 18.38
N ASN A 252 -24.22 -14.13 18.76
CA ASN A 252 -25.63 -14.52 18.89
C ASN A 252 -25.73 -15.93 19.48
N GLN A 253 -25.97 -16.02 20.79
CA GLN A 253 -26.34 -17.27 21.45
C GLN A 253 -27.83 -17.54 21.20
N GLN A 254 -28.13 -18.60 20.47
CA GLN A 254 -29.29 -19.47 20.75
C GLN A 254 -28.84 -20.93 20.59
N PRO A 255 -29.15 -21.81 21.56
CA PRO A 255 -28.53 -23.13 21.63
C PRO A 255 -29.25 -24.10 20.70
N ILE A 256 -28.55 -24.57 19.67
CA ILE A 256 -28.95 -25.81 18.98
C ILE A 256 -28.02 -26.90 19.48
N ASN A 257 -28.61 -27.82 20.24
CA ASN A 257 -27.99 -29.05 20.74
C ASN A 257 -27.28 -29.81 19.60
N ALA A 258 -25.97 -29.65 19.50
CA ALA A 258 -25.13 -30.53 18.70
C ALA A 258 -24.77 -31.75 19.54
N ARG A 259 -25.62 -32.79 19.47
CA ARG A 259 -25.11 -34.16 19.66
C ARG A 259 -24.23 -34.46 18.44
N SER A 260 -22.93 -34.34 18.62
CA SER A 260 -21.93 -34.87 17.69
C SER A 260 -22.22 -36.36 17.49
N SER A 261 -22.79 -36.71 16.34
CA SER A 261 -22.80 -38.10 15.89
C SER A 261 -21.42 -38.35 15.31
N ASP A 262 -20.54 -38.83 16.19
CA ASP A 262 -19.28 -39.47 15.86
C ASP A 262 -19.59 -40.73 15.03
N TYR A 263 -19.70 -40.56 13.72
CA TYR A 263 -19.68 -41.69 12.81
C TYR A 263 -18.22 -42.03 12.60
N GLY A 264 -17.73 -43.00 13.38
CA GLY A 264 -16.39 -43.53 13.28
C GLY A 264 -16.03 -43.76 11.81
N ALA A 265 -14.99 -43.07 11.35
CA ALA A 265 -14.50 -43.19 10.00
C ALA A 265 -14.10 -44.65 9.76
N ALA A 266 -14.90 -45.36 8.97
CA ALA A 266 -14.53 -46.69 8.51
C ALA A 266 -13.26 -46.54 7.66
N GLU A 267 -12.16 -47.13 8.12
CA GLU A 267 -10.86 -47.09 7.45
C GLU A 267 -10.99 -47.76 6.08
N ASP A 268 -10.67 -47.02 5.02
CA ASP A 268 -10.93 -47.46 3.64
C ASP A 268 -9.90 -48.54 3.23
N ARG A 269 -10.29 -49.81 3.31
CA ARG A 269 -9.46 -50.97 2.97
C ARG A 269 -9.88 -51.59 1.64
N PRO A 270 -8.94 -52.09 0.81
CA PRO A 270 -9.27 -52.71 -0.46
C PRO A 270 -10.15 -53.95 -0.24
N ALA A 271 -11.08 -54.21 -1.16
CA ALA A 271 -12.06 -55.31 -1.04
C ALA A 271 -11.42 -56.70 -0.85
N SER A 272 -10.18 -56.88 -1.33
CA SER A 272 -9.37 -58.10 -1.15
C SER A 272 -8.92 -58.35 0.29
N TYR A 273 -9.06 -57.36 1.19
CA TYR A 273 -8.70 -57.49 2.60
C TYR A 273 -9.70 -58.37 3.38
N TYR A 274 -10.96 -58.43 2.93
CA TYR A 274 -12.00 -59.23 3.58
C TYR A 274 -12.07 -60.59 2.92
N THR A 275 -11.59 -61.62 3.61
CA THR A 275 -11.46 -62.98 3.05
C THR A 275 -12.70 -63.85 3.31
N THR A 276 -13.62 -63.41 4.18
CA THR A 276 -14.86 -64.14 4.50
C THR A 276 -16.09 -63.36 4.03
N SER A 277 -17.13 -64.09 3.61
CA SER A 277 -18.39 -63.51 3.12
C SER A 277 -19.12 -62.69 4.19
N GLU A 278 -19.02 -63.08 5.46
CA GLU A 278 -19.61 -62.36 6.59
C GLU A 278 -18.96 -60.98 6.80
N GLN A 279 -17.63 -60.89 6.68
CA GLN A 279 -16.91 -59.62 6.82
C GLN A 279 -17.19 -58.68 5.64
N GLN A 280 -17.30 -59.22 4.43
CA GLN A 280 -17.68 -58.45 3.24
C GLN A 280 -19.10 -57.87 3.38
N PHE A 281 -20.05 -58.65 3.92
CA PHE A 281 -21.42 -58.18 4.14
C PHE A 281 -21.49 -57.10 5.22
N ALA A 282 -20.71 -57.23 6.30
CA ALA A 282 -20.63 -56.24 7.36
C ALA A 282 -20.06 -54.89 6.86
N ASP A 283 -19.00 -54.92 6.05
CA ASP A 283 -18.43 -53.70 5.44
C ASP A 283 -19.44 -53.02 4.50
N LEU A 284 -20.08 -53.79 3.62
CA LEU A 284 -21.10 -53.26 2.72
C LEU A 284 -22.26 -52.62 3.49
N HIS A 285 -22.73 -53.28 4.56
CA HIS A 285 -23.81 -52.74 5.40
C HIS A 285 -23.41 -51.40 6.04
N ASN A 286 -22.21 -51.31 6.60
CA ASN A 286 -21.71 -50.10 7.24
C ASN A 286 -21.55 -48.94 6.24
N ARG A 287 -21.04 -49.23 5.03
CA ARG A 287 -20.93 -48.22 3.96
C ARG A 287 -22.30 -47.74 3.49
N LEU A 288 -23.29 -48.61 3.41
CA LEU A 288 -24.64 -48.26 2.99
C LEU A 288 -25.34 -47.38 4.03
N GLN A 289 -25.12 -47.65 5.32
CA GLN A 289 -25.57 -46.77 6.41
C GLN A 289 -24.88 -45.39 6.35
N LEU A 290 -23.57 -45.36 6.12
CA LEU A 290 -22.82 -44.11 5.99
C LEU A 290 -23.31 -43.27 4.80
N LEU A 291 -23.56 -43.90 3.66
CA LEU A 291 -24.13 -43.25 2.48
C LEU A 291 -25.53 -42.69 2.75
N ASN A 292 -26.38 -43.42 3.48
CA ASN A 292 -27.72 -42.94 3.82
C ASN A 292 -27.65 -41.69 4.72
N HIS A 293 -26.76 -41.70 5.72
CA HIS A 293 -26.55 -40.53 6.57
C HIS A 293 -25.92 -39.34 5.83
N ALA A 294 -24.94 -39.58 4.96
CA ALA A 294 -24.37 -38.54 4.11
C ALA A 294 -25.44 -37.91 3.20
N THR A 295 -26.32 -38.73 2.62
CA THR A 295 -27.42 -38.25 1.77
C THR A 295 -28.40 -37.37 2.55
N GLN A 296 -28.74 -37.74 3.78
CA GLN A 296 -29.61 -36.92 4.63
C GLN A 296 -28.96 -35.59 5.03
N ASN A 297 -27.66 -35.58 5.27
CA ASN A 297 -26.93 -34.35 5.58
C ASN A 297 -26.85 -33.43 4.35
N VAL A 298 -26.57 -33.98 3.17
CA VAL A 298 -26.59 -33.23 1.91
C VAL A 298 -27.97 -32.64 1.65
N TYR A 299 -29.06 -33.36 1.92
CA TYR A 299 -30.42 -32.83 1.77
C TYR A 299 -30.69 -31.63 2.70
N LYS A 300 -30.21 -31.70 3.95
CA LYS A 300 -30.33 -30.60 4.92
C LYS A 300 -29.51 -29.38 4.49
N ASP A 301 -28.30 -29.59 4.00
CA ASP A 301 -27.43 -28.52 3.52
C ASP A 301 -27.99 -27.85 2.26
N LEU A 302 -28.57 -28.64 1.34
CA LEU A 302 -29.24 -28.13 0.15
C LEU A 302 -30.46 -27.28 0.51
N ALA A 303 -31.26 -27.73 1.49
CA ALA A 303 -32.40 -26.96 1.99
C ALA A 303 -31.97 -25.66 2.69
N ALA A 304 -30.83 -25.67 3.40
CA ALA A 304 -30.26 -24.47 4.02
C ALA A 304 -29.74 -23.47 2.96
N LEU A 305 -29.09 -23.97 1.90
CA LEU A 305 -28.64 -23.16 0.77
C LEU A 305 -29.81 -22.50 0.03
N ALA A 306 -30.90 -23.25 -0.22
CA ALA A 306 -32.10 -22.71 -0.84
C ALA A 306 -32.69 -21.54 -0.04
N ARG A 307 -32.82 -21.70 1.29
CA ARG A 307 -33.34 -20.65 2.19
C ARG A 307 -32.43 -19.42 2.22
N ASN A 308 -31.11 -19.60 2.17
CA ASN A 308 -30.15 -18.49 2.17
C ASN A 308 -30.11 -17.76 0.80
N SER A 309 -30.40 -18.47 -0.29
CA SER A 309 -30.55 -17.86 -1.62
C SER A 309 -31.79 -16.95 -1.67
N ASP A 310 -32.93 -17.42 -1.15
CA ASP A 310 -34.17 -16.65 -1.13
C ASP A 310 -34.06 -15.38 -0.27
N SER A 311 -33.38 -15.46 0.88
CA SER A 311 -33.16 -14.29 1.73
C SER A 311 -32.27 -13.24 1.07
N ARG A 312 -31.20 -13.65 0.37
CA ARG A 312 -30.35 -12.75 -0.42
C ARG A 312 -31.11 -12.11 -1.57
N HIS A 313 -31.99 -12.87 -2.23
CA HIS A 313 -32.81 -12.33 -3.31
C HIS A 313 -33.78 -11.26 -2.81
N GLN A 314 -34.40 -11.47 -1.64
CA GLN A 314 -35.24 -10.47 -0.99
C GLN A 314 -34.46 -9.22 -0.56
N GLU A 315 -33.25 -9.37 -0.03
CA GLU A 315 -32.39 -8.23 0.32
C GLU A 315 -32.02 -7.38 -0.91
N LEU A 316 -31.69 -8.03 -2.03
CA LEU A 316 -31.41 -7.34 -3.29
C LEU A 316 -32.63 -6.59 -3.82
N LEU A 317 -33.82 -7.20 -3.76
CA LEU A 317 -35.06 -6.52 -4.14
C LEU A 317 -35.33 -5.29 -3.27
N GLN A 318 -35.11 -5.37 -1.95
CA GLN A 318 -35.23 -4.21 -1.06
C GLN A 318 -34.21 -3.10 -1.37
N ARG A 319 -32.97 -3.45 -1.69
CA ARG A 319 -31.95 -2.45 -2.10
C ARG A 319 -32.28 -1.80 -3.44
N THR A 320 -32.83 -2.55 -4.40
CA THR A 320 -33.25 -1.97 -5.68
C THR A 320 -34.49 -1.07 -5.53
N ALA A 321 -35.42 -1.41 -4.64
CA ALA A 321 -36.56 -0.55 -4.31
C ALA A 321 -36.11 0.76 -3.65
N SER A 322 -35.21 0.72 -2.67
CA SER A 322 -34.68 1.93 -2.04
C SER A 322 -33.85 2.80 -2.99
N THR A 323 -33.16 2.19 -3.96
CA THR A 323 -32.45 2.91 -5.02
C THR A 323 -33.43 3.64 -5.95
N ARG A 324 -34.58 3.02 -6.27
CA ARG A 324 -35.64 3.64 -7.09
C ARG A 324 -36.22 4.88 -6.41
N ASP A 325 -36.40 4.84 -5.08
CA ASP A 325 -36.86 6.00 -4.30
C ASP A 325 -35.82 7.13 -4.21
N GLN A 326 -34.53 6.79 -4.20
CA GLN A 326 -33.47 7.79 -4.28
C GLN A 326 -33.42 8.47 -5.66
N LEU A 327 -33.66 7.72 -6.73
CA LEU A 327 -33.70 8.26 -8.09
C LEU A 327 -34.89 9.21 -8.30
N SER A 328 -36.07 8.89 -7.75
CA SER A 328 -37.22 9.80 -7.83
C SER A 328 -37.00 11.09 -7.02
N ALA A 329 -36.28 11.01 -5.89
CA ALA A 329 -35.87 12.18 -5.12
C ALA A 329 -34.89 13.09 -5.91
N ILE A 330 -33.98 12.51 -6.69
CA ILE A 330 -33.05 13.25 -7.55
C ILE A 330 -33.78 13.94 -8.70
N ASP A 331 -34.74 13.26 -9.33
CA ASP A 331 -35.55 13.83 -10.43
C ASP A 331 -36.34 15.07 -9.97
N SER A 332 -36.92 15.01 -8.76
CA SER A 332 -37.61 16.15 -8.15
C SER A 332 -36.69 17.35 -7.82
N ARG A 333 -35.39 17.11 -7.65
CA ARG A 333 -34.38 18.17 -7.42
C ARG A 333 -33.95 18.78 -8.76
N LEU A 334 -33.80 17.96 -9.79
CA LEU A 334 -33.47 18.42 -11.14
C LEU A 334 -34.55 19.34 -11.70
N GLN A 335 -35.83 19.00 -11.54
CA GLN A 335 -36.94 19.87 -11.97
C GLN A 335 -36.93 21.24 -11.25
N ARG A 336 -36.57 21.28 -9.97
CA ARG A 336 -36.44 22.53 -9.20
C ARG A 336 -35.27 23.39 -9.68
N ILE A 337 -34.15 22.76 -10.03
CA ILE A 337 -32.99 23.45 -10.59
C ILE A 337 -33.33 24.03 -11.96
N GLU A 338 -34.04 23.28 -12.80
CA GLU A 338 -34.46 23.74 -14.12
C GLU A 338 -35.40 24.96 -14.05
N GLN A 339 -36.36 24.95 -13.12
CA GLN A 339 -37.22 26.11 -12.86
C GLN A 339 -36.44 27.33 -12.36
N ALA A 340 -35.42 27.13 -11.51
CA ALA A 340 -34.55 28.21 -11.03
C ALA A 340 -33.70 28.81 -12.16
N ILE A 341 -33.20 27.97 -13.08
CA ILE A 341 -32.43 28.41 -14.25
C ILE A 341 -33.32 29.21 -15.22
N GLN A 342 -34.56 28.77 -15.46
CA GLN A 342 -35.51 29.52 -16.31
C GLN A 342 -35.97 30.84 -15.67
N ALA A 343 -36.00 30.93 -14.33
CA ALA A 343 -36.25 32.19 -13.62
C ALA A 343 -35.06 33.15 -13.74
N LEU A 344 -33.83 32.65 -13.60
CA LEU A 344 -32.60 33.41 -13.81
C LEU A 344 -32.48 33.93 -15.25
N GLN A 345 -32.82 33.12 -16.25
CA GLN A 345 -32.76 33.54 -17.65
C GLN A 345 -33.77 34.66 -17.97
N ARG A 346 -34.96 34.64 -17.35
CA ARG A 346 -35.95 35.72 -17.46
C ARG A 346 -35.51 37.00 -16.75
N ASP A 347 -34.85 36.88 -15.60
CA ASP A 347 -34.38 38.04 -14.83
C ASP A 347 -33.19 38.74 -15.53
N VAL A 348 -32.29 37.95 -16.15
CA VAL A 348 -31.17 38.45 -16.96
C VAL A 348 -31.64 39.07 -18.29
N ALA A 349 -32.72 38.59 -18.88
CA ALA A 349 -33.30 39.18 -20.09
C ALA A 349 -34.06 40.50 -19.84
N SER A 350 -34.43 40.80 -18.58
CA SER A 350 -35.24 41.97 -18.24
C SER A 350 -34.45 43.23 -17.85
N LYS A 351 -33.15 43.12 -17.59
CA LYS A 351 -32.32 44.24 -17.10
C LYS A 351 -31.25 44.66 -18.10
N ASP A 352 -31.47 45.83 -18.68
CA ASP A 352 -30.58 46.51 -19.62
C ASP A 352 -29.30 47.03 -18.92
N TYR A 353 -28.21 46.25 -18.97
CA TYR A 353 -26.89 46.64 -18.42
C TYR A 353 -26.14 47.70 -19.23
N ARG A 354 -26.67 48.14 -20.38
CA ARG A 354 -26.03 49.15 -21.24
C ARG A 354 -25.90 50.53 -20.57
N ASN A 355 -26.90 50.94 -19.79
CA ASN A 355 -26.88 52.25 -19.13
C ASN A 355 -25.95 52.27 -17.91
N GLN A 356 -25.77 51.13 -17.23
CA GLN A 356 -24.84 51.02 -16.09
C GLN A 356 -23.37 50.99 -16.56
N PHE A 357 -23.07 50.36 -17.70
CA PHE A 357 -21.73 50.39 -18.28
C PHE A 357 -21.32 51.80 -18.74
N ALA A 358 -22.25 52.59 -19.30
CA ALA A 358 -21.98 53.98 -19.67
C ALA A 358 -21.71 54.88 -18.45
N GLN A 359 -22.42 54.65 -17.34
CA GLN A 359 -22.16 55.35 -16.07
C GLN A 359 -20.84 54.93 -15.43
N LEU A 360 -20.47 53.65 -15.50
CA LEU A 360 -19.18 53.14 -15.01
C LEU A 360 -18.00 53.69 -15.82
N HIS A 361 -18.12 53.78 -17.14
CA HIS A 361 -17.07 54.33 -17.99
C HIS A 361 -16.82 55.83 -17.69
N LYS A 362 -17.91 56.59 -17.50
CA LYS A 362 -17.82 58.02 -17.16
C LYS A 362 -17.25 58.26 -15.75
N ALA A 363 -17.53 57.35 -14.80
CA ALA A 363 -16.98 57.40 -13.45
C ALA A 363 -15.47 57.07 -13.40
N ILE A 364 -15.00 56.19 -14.29
CA ILE A 364 -13.58 55.84 -14.42
C ILE A 364 -12.78 57.00 -15.04
N GLU A 365 -13.33 57.67 -16.04
CA GLU A 365 -12.69 58.82 -16.70
C GLU A 365 -12.52 60.02 -15.73
N THR A 366 -13.53 60.30 -14.90
CA THR A 366 -13.43 61.34 -13.86
C THR A 366 -12.51 60.97 -12.70
N SER A 367 -12.34 59.67 -12.42
CA SER A 367 -11.45 59.20 -11.35
C SER A 367 -9.97 59.30 -11.74
N HIS A 368 -9.63 59.21 -13.03
CA HIS A 368 -8.24 59.34 -13.50
C HIS A 368 -7.68 60.78 -13.37
N LEU A 369 -8.53 61.80 -13.45
CA LEU A 369 -8.12 63.20 -13.24
C LEU A 369 -7.95 63.56 -11.77
N SER A 370 -8.74 62.99 -10.85
CA SER A 370 -8.59 63.27 -9.41
C SER A 370 -7.50 62.43 -8.73
N LEU A 371 -7.11 61.29 -9.32
CA LEU A 371 -6.04 60.42 -8.79
C LEU A 371 -4.63 60.99 -9.03
N THR A 372 -4.44 61.83 -10.05
CA THR A 372 -3.12 62.42 -10.34
C THR A 372 -2.78 63.60 -9.43
N GLU A 373 -3.76 64.43 -9.02
CA GLU A 373 -3.55 65.47 -8.00
C GLU A 373 -3.53 64.90 -6.56
N GLY A 374 -4.26 63.81 -6.28
CA GLY A 374 -4.30 63.18 -4.96
C GLY A 374 -3.04 62.38 -4.59
N LEU A 375 -2.36 61.78 -5.57
CA LEU A 375 -1.15 60.97 -5.34
C LEU A 375 0.07 61.80 -4.93
N GLN A 376 0.18 63.06 -5.38
CA GLN A 376 1.33 63.90 -5.06
C GLN A 376 1.35 64.37 -3.60
N SER A 377 0.18 64.50 -2.96
CA SER A 377 0.07 64.95 -1.56
C SER A 377 0.13 63.82 -0.52
N SER A 378 -0.28 62.61 -0.89
CA SER A 378 -0.27 61.45 0.02
C SER A 378 1.05 60.67 0.05
N ILE A 379 1.86 60.75 -1.02
CA ILE A 379 3.20 60.14 -1.04
C ILE A 379 4.19 60.90 -0.14
N PHE A 380 4.07 62.22 -0.02
CA PHE A 380 4.95 63.01 0.85
C PHE A 380 4.73 62.78 2.35
N ASN A 381 3.50 62.45 2.77
CA ASN A 381 3.17 62.27 4.19
C ASN A 381 3.33 60.82 4.69
N MET A 382 3.38 59.82 3.81
CA MET A 382 3.54 58.42 4.21
C MET A 382 5.00 57.95 4.25
N ILE A 383 5.94 58.69 3.63
CA ILE A 383 7.38 58.38 3.67
C ILE A 383 8.03 58.81 5.00
N HIS A 384 7.42 59.73 5.77
CA HIS A 384 7.99 60.18 7.05
C HIS A 384 7.51 59.37 8.28
N ALA A 385 6.46 58.55 8.18
CA ALA A 385 5.86 57.89 9.34
C ALA A 385 6.35 56.45 9.60
N ALA A 386 7.12 55.84 8.69
CA ALA A 386 7.67 54.50 8.87
C ALA A 386 9.13 54.42 8.41
N SER A 387 9.99 55.28 8.95
CA SER A 387 11.44 55.05 8.90
C SER A 387 11.87 54.27 10.15
N PRO A 388 12.38 53.03 10.03
CA PRO A 388 12.99 52.37 11.16
C PRO A 388 14.28 53.13 11.49
N ARG A 389 14.39 53.61 12.72
CA ARG A 389 15.54 54.41 13.18
C ARG A 389 16.85 53.67 12.90
N MET A 390 17.57 54.13 11.87
CA MET A 390 18.92 53.66 11.50
C MET A 390 19.89 53.64 12.70
N GLY A 391 19.65 54.46 13.72
CA GLY A 391 20.43 54.50 14.96
C GLY A 391 20.36 53.21 15.80
N LEU A 392 19.24 52.48 15.79
CA LEU A 392 19.10 51.26 16.60
C LEU A 392 19.91 50.10 16.00
N PHE A 393 19.94 49.99 14.67
CA PHE A 393 20.78 49.03 13.97
C PHE A 393 22.27 49.35 14.11
N ILE A 394 22.66 50.62 13.97
CA ILE A 394 24.05 51.05 14.14
C ILE A 394 24.51 50.79 15.58
N PHE A 395 23.67 51.07 16.59
CA PHE A 395 24.00 50.80 17.99
C PHE A 395 24.16 49.30 18.27
N LEU A 396 23.32 48.44 17.69
CA LEU A 396 23.46 46.98 17.81
C LEU A 396 24.76 46.47 17.19
N ILE A 397 25.13 46.99 16.02
CA ILE A 397 26.39 46.61 15.34
C ILE A 397 27.60 47.07 16.15
N ILE A 398 27.60 48.30 16.66
CA ILE A 398 28.71 48.83 17.48
C ILE A 398 28.82 48.05 18.80
N SER A 399 27.70 47.74 19.45
CA SER A 399 27.69 46.94 20.69
C SER A 399 28.25 45.54 20.46
N PHE A 400 27.88 44.90 19.35
CA PHE A 400 28.40 43.58 18.97
C PHE A 400 29.90 43.61 18.65
N GLN A 401 30.39 44.65 17.97
CA GLN A 401 31.82 44.82 17.68
C GLN A 401 32.64 45.05 18.96
N LEU A 402 32.13 45.84 19.92
CA LEU A 402 32.79 46.05 21.21
C LEU A 402 32.83 44.76 22.05
N ALA A 403 31.76 43.95 22.02
CA ALA A 403 31.73 42.66 22.69
C ALA A 403 32.79 41.70 22.13
N LEU A 404 32.93 41.60 20.81
CA LEU A 404 33.95 40.79 20.15
C LEU A 404 35.37 41.28 20.46
N ALA A 405 35.60 42.60 20.47
CA ALA A 405 36.89 43.19 20.83
C ALA A 405 37.26 42.87 22.29
N GLY A 406 36.30 42.97 23.23
CA GLY A 406 36.50 42.59 24.63
C GLY A 406 36.85 41.10 24.79
N LEU A 407 36.14 40.22 24.08
CA LEU A 407 36.41 38.78 24.06
C LEU A 407 37.81 38.47 23.49
N TYR A 408 38.23 39.18 22.44
CA TYR A 408 39.56 39.03 21.86
C TYR A 408 40.67 39.48 22.81
N VAL A 409 40.49 40.60 23.52
CA VAL A 409 41.46 41.07 24.53
C VAL A 409 41.55 40.08 25.69
N ALA A 410 40.41 39.54 26.17
CA ALA A 410 40.38 38.52 27.21
C ALA A 410 41.08 37.22 26.77
N TYR A 411 40.85 36.79 25.52
CA TYR A 411 41.53 35.64 24.92
C TYR A 411 43.05 35.86 24.81
N LYS A 412 43.49 37.02 24.33
CA LYS A 412 44.92 37.38 24.21
C LYS A 412 45.59 37.46 25.58
N ARG A 413 44.90 38.03 26.58
CA ARG A 413 45.40 38.11 27.97
C ARG A 413 45.51 36.72 28.62
N ARG A 414 44.55 35.82 28.37
CA ARG A 414 44.65 34.42 28.78
C ARG A 414 45.82 33.70 28.13
N ARG A 415 46.04 33.92 26.83
CA ARG A 415 47.14 33.29 26.09
C ARG A 415 48.53 33.78 26.53
N ALA A 416 48.66 35.06 26.91
CA ALA A 416 49.91 35.62 27.44
C ALA A 416 50.26 35.11 28.85
N ASN A 417 49.27 34.70 29.64
CA ASN A 417 49.44 34.19 31.00
C ASN A 417 49.55 32.65 31.07
N MET A 418 49.61 31.94 29.93
CA MET A 418 49.88 30.50 29.93
C MET A 418 51.39 30.25 30.08
N PRO A 419 51.84 29.50 31.11
CA PRO A 419 53.25 29.19 31.28
C PRO A 419 53.74 28.33 30.11
N LYS A 420 54.82 28.76 29.46
CA LYS A 420 55.46 28.05 28.35
C LYS A 420 56.03 26.73 28.89
N LYS A 421 55.46 25.60 28.47
CA LYS A 421 56.10 24.29 28.62
C LYS A 421 57.27 24.23 27.64
N PHE A 422 58.48 24.31 28.18
CA PHE A 422 59.71 24.00 27.46
C PHE A 422 59.81 22.47 27.33
N LEU A 423 60.07 21.98 26.12
CA LEU A 423 60.76 20.71 25.91
C LEU A 423 62.25 21.02 25.71
#